data_AF-A0A915LMM9-F1
#
_entry.id   AF-A0A915LMM9-F1
#
_cell.length_a   1.000
_cell.length_b   1.000
_cell.length_c   1.000
_cell.angle_alpha   90.00
_cell.angle_beta   90.00
_cell.angle_gamma   90.00
#
_symmetry.space_group_name_H-M   'P 1'
#
loop_
_entity.id
_entity.type
_entity.pdbx_description
1 polymer ?
#
loop_
_entity_poly.entity_id
_entity_poly.type
_entity_poly.pdbx_seq_one_letter_code
_entity_poly.pdbx_strand_id
1 'polypeptide(L)'
;MFVMGILDITAIIAVGFLTGYLGYFGYVFCSSPKFIYFVGAFGTFCWAAESMMDGILALNRCIEMWASELARKIFGGGEMIITEDSTN
;
A
#
# COMPACT_ATOMS: atom_id res chain seq x y z
N MET A 1 -3.21 2.82 6.33
CA MET A 1 -4.52 3.32 5.82
C MET A 1 -4.43 4.70 5.19
N PHE A 2 -4.00 5.75 5.91
CA PHE A 2 -3.93 7.11 5.32
C PHE A 2 -2.98 7.21 4.11
N VAL A 3 -1.76 6.66 4.23
CA VAL A 3 -0.77 6.68 3.14
C VAL A 3 -1.25 5.89 1.92
N MET A 4 -1.99 4.80 2.13
CA MET A 4 -2.58 4.00 1.05
C MET A 4 -3.62 4.79 0.27
N GLY A 5 -4.52 5.47 0.98
CA GLY A 5 -5.51 6.33 0.32
C GLY A 5 -4.87 7.44 -0.52
N ILE A 6 -3.71 7.99 -0.10
CA ILE A 6 -2.97 8.97 -0.91
C ILE A 6 -2.42 8.31 -2.18
N LEU A 7 -1.85 7.10 -2.06
CA LEU A 7 -1.35 6.34 -3.20
C LEU A 7 -2.47 6.01 -4.20
N ASP A 8 -3.64 5.60 -3.72
CA ASP A 8 -4.81 5.29 -4.56
C ASP A 8 -5.30 6.50 -5.35
N ILE A 9 -5.46 7.65 -4.69
CA ILE A 9 -5.88 8.90 -5.34
C ILE A 9 -4.86 9.30 -6.40
N THR A 10 -3.57 9.14 -6.09
CA THR A 10 -2.46 9.46 -6.99
C THR A 10 -2.41 8.50 -8.19
N ALA A 11 -2.66 7.21 -7.96
CA ALA A 11 -2.72 6.19 -8.99
C ALA A 11 -3.90 6.40 -9.95
N ILE A 12 -5.08 6.79 -9.45
CA ILE A 12 -6.25 7.12 -10.29
C ILE A 12 -5.95 8.31 -11.21
N ILE A 13 -5.24 9.33 -10.72
CA ILE A 13 -4.88 10.49 -11.54
C ILE A 13 -3.93 10.06 -12.68
N ALA A 14 -2.93 9.25 -12.38
CA ALA A 14 -1.93 8.83 -13.36
C ALA A 14 -2.44 7.76 -14.34
N VAL A 15 -3.01 6.67 -13.82
CA VAL A 15 -3.42 5.52 -14.63
C VAL A 15 -4.83 5.71 -15.19
N GLY A 16 -5.74 6.36 -14.46
CA GLY A 16 -7.11 6.60 -14.89
C GLY A 16 -7.22 7.84 -15.78
N PHE A 17 -7.04 9.03 -15.19
CA PHE A 17 -7.26 10.29 -15.90
C PHE A 17 -6.25 10.51 -17.03
N LEU A 18 -4.96 10.34 -16.75
CA LEU A 18 -3.93 10.65 -17.74
C LEU A 18 -3.98 9.64 -18.90
N THR A 19 -3.93 8.33 -18.62
CA THR A 19 -4.07 7.30 -19.67
C THR A 19 -5.38 7.45 -20.45
N GLY A 20 -6.50 7.76 -19.78
CA GLY A 20 -7.77 8.02 -20.44
C GLY A 20 -7.73 9.23 -21.37
N TYR A 21 -7.08 10.33 -20.94
CA TYR A 21 -6.85 11.50 -21.78
C TYR A 21 -5.99 11.19 -23.00
N LEU A 22 -4.87 10.48 -22.82
CA LEU A 22 -4.02 10.06 -23.94
C LEU A 22 -4.77 9.14 -24.91
N GLY A 23 -5.59 8.23 -24.39
CA GLY A 23 -6.41 7.31 -25.18
C GLY A 23 -7.49 8.05 -25.99
N TYR A 24 -8.15 9.05 -25.40
CA TYR A 24 -9.15 9.87 -26.09
C TYR A 24 -8.57 10.63 -27.28
N PHE A 25 -7.36 11.19 -27.12
CA PHE A 25 -6.67 11.89 -28.20
C PHE A 25 -5.84 10.97 -29.12
N GLY A 26 -5.83 9.66 -28.87
CA GLY A 26 -5.06 8.70 -29.67
C GLY A 26 -3.55 8.87 -29.61
N TYR A 27 -3.01 9.42 -28.52
CA TYR A 27 -1.57 9.60 -28.37
C TYR A 27 -0.86 8.24 -28.24
N VAL A 28 -0.04 7.93 -29.24
CA VAL A 28 0.82 6.75 -29.26
C VAL A 28 2.24 7.08 -28.78
N PHE A 29 2.99 6.04 -28.40
CA PHE A 29 4.36 6.18 -27.91
C PHE A 29 5.27 7.00 -28.86
N CYS A 30 5.03 6.92 -30.16
CA CYS A 30 5.78 7.64 -31.18
C CYS A 30 5.55 9.17 -31.18
N SER A 31 4.44 9.65 -30.62
CA SER A 31 4.07 11.07 -30.64
C SER A 31 4.77 11.84 -29.51
N SER A 32 4.73 11.28 -28.30
CA SER A 32 5.31 11.89 -27.09
C SER A 32 5.96 10.82 -26.19
N PRO A 33 7.12 10.26 -26.57
CA PRO A 33 7.71 9.09 -25.90
C PRO A 33 8.10 9.36 -24.45
N LYS A 34 8.64 10.56 -24.16
CA LYS A 34 9.05 10.93 -22.80
C LYS A 34 7.84 10.99 -21.86
N PHE A 35 6.76 11.63 -22.30
CA PHE A 35 5.57 11.82 -21.49
C PHE A 35 4.91 10.48 -21.16
N ILE A 36 4.68 9.64 -22.18
CA ILE A 36 4.08 8.31 -21.99
C ILE A 36 4.95 7.42 -21.09
N TYR A 37 6.27 7.47 -21.26
CA TYR A 37 7.19 6.73 -20.41
C TYR A 37 7.10 7.15 -18.93
N PHE A 38 7.11 8.46 -18.64
CA PHE A 38 6.99 8.95 -17.27
C PHE A 38 5.66 8.56 -16.61
N VAL A 39 4.55 8.68 -17.35
CA VAL A 39 3.22 8.32 -16.85
C VAL A 39 3.12 6.82 -16.56
N GLY A 40 3.60 5.99 -17.49
CA GLY A 40 3.64 4.53 -17.28
C GLY A 40 4.53 4.14 -16.11
N ALA A 41 5.75 4.69 -16.02
CA ALA A 41 6.67 4.41 -14.93
C ALA A 41 6.09 4.83 -13.57
N PHE A 42 5.45 6.00 -13.51
CA PHE A 42 4.81 6.49 -12.29
C PHE A 42 3.63 5.62 -11.86
N GLY A 43 2.78 5.20 -12.81
CA GLY A 43 1.70 4.24 -12.52
C GLY A 43 2.23 2.92 -11.98
N THR A 44 3.31 2.40 -12.57
CA THR A 44 3.94 1.15 -12.13
C THR A 44 4.55 1.29 -10.73
N PHE A 45 5.15 2.44 -10.43
CA PHE A 45 5.67 2.76 -9.10
C PHE A 45 4.56 2.79 -8.04
N CYS A 46 3.45 3.47 -8.32
CA CYS A 46 2.30 3.51 -7.40
C CYS A 46 1.77 2.10 -7.10
N TRP A 47 1.63 1.25 -8.12
CA TRP A 47 1.14 -0.11 -7.95
C TRP A 47 2.07 -0.99 -7.09
N ALA A 48 3.38 -0.86 -7.30
CA ALA A 48 4.37 -1.56 -6.48
C ALA A 48 4.37 -1.07 -5.03
N ALA A 49 4.23 0.25 -4.81
CA ALA A 49 4.20 0.85 -3.48
C ALA A 49 2.95 0.41 -2.68
N GLU A 50 1.79 0.36 -3.33
CA GLU A 50 0.54 -0.13 -2.73
C GLU A 50 0.70 -1.59 -2.30
N SER A 51 1.14 -2.45 -3.21
CA SER A 51 1.34 -3.89 -2.94
C SER A 51 2.29 -4.15 -1.76
N MET A 52 3.38 -3.37 -1.65
CA MET A 52 4.33 -3.49 -0.54
C MET A 52 3.70 -3.10 0.80
N MET A 53 2.93 -2.03 0.82
CA MET A 53 2.34 -1.51 2.06
C MET A 53 1.20 -2.40 2.56
N ASP A 54 0.42 -3.02 1.66
CA ASP A 54 -0.55 -4.05 2.04
C ASP A 54 0.15 -5.27 2.65
N GLY A 55 1.30 -5.66 2.09
CA GLY A 55 2.16 -6.69 2.66
C GLY A 55 2.61 -6.36 4.09
N ILE A 56 3.13 -5.14 4.30
CA ILE A 56 3.57 -4.68 5.63
C ILE A 56 2.41 -4.69 6.63
N LEU A 57 1.23 -4.23 6.21
CA LEU A 57 0.05 -4.21 7.06
C LEU A 57 -0.42 -5.62 7.43
N ALA A 58 -0.44 -6.54 6.46
CA ALA A 58 -0.80 -7.94 6.69
C ALA A 58 0.19 -8.60 7.66
N LEU A 59 1.48 -8.35 7.50
CA LEU A 59 2.51 -8.83 8.42
C LEU A 59 2.30 -8.28 9.83
N ASN A 60 2.01 -6.98 9.96
CA ASN A 60 1.72 -6.35 11.26
C ASN A 60 0.56 -7.04 11.97
N ARG A 61 -0.51 -7.38 11.24
CA ARG A 61 -1.67 -8.12 11.77
C ARG A 61 -1.35 -9.57 12.13
N CYS A 62 -0.56 -10.26 11.31
CA CYS A 62 -0.13 -11.63 11.59
C CYS A 62 0.73 -11.70 12.87
N ILE A 63 1.62 -10.72 13.08
CA ILE A 63 2.46 -10.63 14.28
C ILE A 63 1.60 -10.36 15.52
N GLU A 64 0.65 -9.43 15.45
CA GLU A 64 -0.27 -9.11 16.54
C GLU A 64 -1.13 -10.33 16.95
N MET A 65 -1.61 -11.09 15.96
CA MET A 65 -2.35 -12.33 16.18
C MET A 65 -1.47 -13.45 16.78
N TRP A 66 -0.24 -13.61 16.30
CA TRP A 66 0.69 -14.60 16.84
C TRP A 66 1.11 -14.26 18.28
N ALA A 67 1.33 -12.98 18.59
CA ALA A 67 1.68 -12.50 19.92
C ALA A 67 0.54 -12.73 20.93
N SER A 68 -0.71 -12.46 20.55
CA SER A 68 -1.88 -12.72 21.40
C SER A 68 -2.12 -14.23 21.61
N GLU A 69 -1.93 -15.05 20.57
CA GLU A 69 -1.96 -16.51 20.69
C GLU A 69 -0.83 -17.07 21.56
N LEU A 70 0.39 -16.50 21.46
CA LEU A 70 1.52 -16.88 22.32
C LEU A 70 1.28 -16.46 23.77
N ALA A 71 0.82 -15.23 24.01
CA ALA A 71 0.51 -14.73 25.34
C ALA A 71 -0.53 -15.62 26.02
N ARG A 72 -1.59 -16.01 25.30
CA ARG A 72 -2.63 -16.92 25.81
C ARG A 72 -2.13 -18.35 26.08
N LYS A 73 -1.20 -18.87 25.25
CA LYS A 73 -0.59 -20.19 25.48
C LYS A 73 0.42 -20.21 26.61
N ILE A 74 1.18 -19.13 26.79
CA ILE A 74 2.17 -19.00 27.87
C ILE A 74 1.49 -18.71 29.21
N PHE A 75 0.43 -17.90 29.22
CA PHE A 75 -0.32 -17.51 30.44
C PHE A 75 -1.61 -18.29 30.64
N GLY A 76 -1.60 -19.58 30.29
CA GLY A 76 -2.72 -20.50 30.50
C GLY A 76 -3.04 -20.82 31.97
N GLY A 77 -3.23 -19.80 32.82
CA GLY A 77 -3.68 -19.98 34.20
C GLY A 77 -3.51 -18.81 35.18
N GLY A 78 -3.01 -17.63 34.78
CA GLY A 78 -2.86 -16.50 35.70
C GLY A 78 -3.05 -15.16 35.00
N GLU A 79 -3.92 -14.32 35.55
CA GLU A 79 -4.26 -13.00 35.01
C GLU A 79 -2.99 -12.22 34.69
N MET A 80 -2.84 -11.86 33.42
CA MET A 80 -1.65 -11.21 32.94
C MET A 80 -1.99 -9.80 32.50
N ILE A 81 -1.77 -8.87 33.44
CA ILE A 81 -1.72 -7.44 33.22
C ILE A 81 -0.43 -7.18 32.42
N ILE A 82 -0.50 -7.15 31.10
CA ILE A 82 0.52 -6.46 30.30
C ILE A 82 -0.05 -5.08 29.98
N THR A 83 0.13 -4.16 30.93
CA THR A 83 0.31 -2.76 30.57
C THR A 83 1.82 -2.59 30.41
N GLU A 84 2.32 -2.50 29.19
CA GLU A 84 3.55 -1.74 28.95
C GLU A 84 3.62 -1.29 27.48
N ASP A 85 3.70 0.04 27.36
CA ASP A 85 4.24 0.83 26.25
C ASP A 85 3.56 0.69 24.87
N SER A 86 2.72 1.62 24.39
CA SER A 86 2.86 3.08 24.49
C SER A 86 4.30 3.59 24.43
N THR A 87 5.15 3.03 23.57
CA THR A 87 6.36 3.73 23.12
C THR A 87 6.09 4.42 21.79
N ASN A 88 5.64 5.68 21.93
CA ASN A 88 5.86 6.84 21.05
C ASN A 88 5.49 6.71 19.56
#